data_AF-A0A0B0EG33-F1
#
_entry.id   AF-A0A0B0EG33-F1
#
_cell.length_a   1.000
_cell.length_b   1.000
_cell.length_c   1.000
_cell.angle_alpha   90.00
_cell.angle_beta   90.00
_cell.angle_gamma   90.00
#
_symmetry.space_group_name_H-M   'P 1'
#
loop_
_entity.id
_entity.type
_entity.pdbx_description
1 polymer ?
#
loop_
_entity_poly.entity_id
_entity_poly.type
_entity_poly.pdbx_seq_one_letter_code
_entity_poly.pdbx_strand_id
1 'polypeptide(L)'
;MRYNYFQALYLSYFNLLFNLLYGVAHLNVMQIREMKYKDNKIVIGYSGFSRLEECYEYNEDACFIADNKDTLKVFLDNCFSSHRNYRIDKVTLKEIMNDFGYSVGEYAMEPEAFKIFKNIAKNNIEYKESKYDLDQSLTIINIEK
;
A
#
# COMPACT_ATOMS: atom_id res chain seq x y z
N MET A 1 56.17 32.22 13.03
CA MET A 1 54.98 31.70 12.31
C MET A 1 54.75 30.26 12.74
N ARG A 2 53.87 30.00 13.71
CA ARG A 2 53.46 28.65 14.12
C ARG A 2 51.94 28.59 14.07
N TYR A 3 51.41 28.52 12.86
CA TYR A 3 50.02 28.20 12.60
C TYR A 3 50.02 27.00 11.64
N ASN A 4 49.07 26.07 11.84
CA ASN A 4 48.46 25.21 10.82
C ASN A 4 48.52 23.67 10.94
N TYR A 5 49.21 23.06 11.91
CA TYR A 5 49.09 21.59 12.05
C TYR A 5 47.77 21.15 12.70
N PHE A 6 47.29 21.89 13.72
CA PHE A 6 46.05 21.55 14.42
C PHE A 6 44.78 21.84 13.61
N GLN A 7 44.78 22.91 12.81
CA GLN A 7 43.64 23.25 11.95
C GLN A 7 43.46 22.24 10.80
N ALA A 8 44.56 21.75 10.21
CA ALA A 8 44.50 20.78 9.13
C ALA A 8 43.91 19.43 9.59
N LEU A 9 44.29 18.95 10.78
CA LEU A 9 43.76 17.72 11.37
C LEU A 9 42.27 17.83 11.72
N TYR A 10 41.83 19.00 12.20
CA TYR A 10 40.42 19.23 12.53
C TYR A 10 39.54 19.25 11.27
N LEU A 11 40.02 19.89 10.21
CA LEU A 11 39.35 19.92 8.91
C LEU A 11 39.27 18.53 8.25
N SER A 12 40.31 17.69 8.36
CA SER A 12 40.26 16.33 7.81
C SER A 12 39.29 15.44 8.58
N TYR A 13 39.25 15.57 9.92
CA TYR A 13 38.34 14.77 10.75
C TYR A 13 36.87 15.17 10.54
N PHE A 14 36.62 16.48 10.43
CA PHE A 14 35.28 17.01 10.16
C PHE A 14 34.76 16.56 8.78
N ASN A 15 35.60 16.60 7.74
CA ASN A 15 35.23 16.09 6.42
C ASN A 15 34.99 14.58 6.41
N LEU A 16 35.75 13.80 7.20
CA LEU A 16 35.53 12.35 7.29
C LEU A 16 34.18 12.02 7.94
N LEU A 17 33.86 12.67 9.06
CA LEU A 17 32.58 12.55 9.76
C LEU A 17 31.41 13.02 8.90
N PHE A 18 31.57 14.13 8.19
CA PHE A 18 30.54 14.66 7.30
C PHE A 18 30.26 13.72 6.13
N ASN A 19 31.31 13.15 5.50
CA ASN A 19 31.15 12.16 4.44
C ASN A 19 30.56 10.83 4.94
N LEU A 20 30.90 10.39 6.15
CA LEU A 20 30.29 9.21 6.78
C LEU A 20 28.80 9.44 7.06
N LEU A 21 28.44 10.59 7.63
CA LEU A 21 27.04 10.94 7.92
C LEU A 21 26.21 11.09 6.63
N TYR A 22 26.75 11.77 5.61
CA TYR A 22 26.09 11.89 4.30
C TYR A 22 25.96 10.54 3.60
N GLY A 23 27.02 9.72 3.64
CA GLY A 23 27.00 8.38 3.05
C GLY A 23 25.91 7.49 3.67
N VAL A 24 25.83 7.45 5.00
CA VAL A 24 24.82 6.66 5.73
C VAL A 24 23.40 7.20 5.48
N ALA A 25 23.21 8.52 5.49
CA ALA A 25 21.91 9.11 5.16
C ALA A 25 21.47 8.78 3.73
N HIS A 26 22.39 8.83 2.76
CA HIS A 26 22.05 8.57 1.36
C HIS A 26 21.75 7.07 1.09
N LEU A 27 22.51 6.17 1.73
CA LEU A 27 22.23 4.72 1.71
C LEU A 27 20.87 4.38 2.31
N ASN A 28 20.51 4.98 3.46
CA ASN A 28 19.21 4.80 4.07
C ASN A 28 18.07 5.32 3.17
N VAL A 29 18.23 6.49 2.56
CA VAL A 29 17.22 7.03 1.63
C VAL A 29 17.05 6.16 0.39
N MET A 30 18.13 5.60 -0.17
CA MET A 30 18.04 4.67 -1.29
C MET A 30 17.35 3.35 -0.90
N GLN A 31 17.72 2.73 0.23
CA GLN A 31 17.07 1.50 0.70
C GLN A 31 15.58 1.69 0.99
N ILE A 32 15.20 2.82 1.61
CA ILE A 32 13.78 3.16 1.85
C ILE A 32 13.03 3.33 0.53
N ARG A 33 13.64 3.97 -0.48
CA ARG A 33 13.04 4.15 -1.81
C ARG A 33 12.88 2.84 -2.57
N GLU A 34 13.86 1.95 -2.52
CA GLU A 34 13.77 0.63 -3.15
C GLU A 34 12.71 -0.26 -2.48
N MET A 35 12.62 -0.24 -1.14
CA MET A 35 11.54 -0.93 -0.41
C MET A 35 10.17 -0.40 -0.81
N LYS A 36 9.97 0.93 -0.80
CA LYS A 36 8.72 1.57 -1.28
C LYS A 36 8.35 1.14 -2.70
N TYR A 37 9.33 0.96 -3.59
CA TYR A 37 9.08 0.61 -4.98
C TYR A 37 8.73 -0.88 -5.18
N LYS A 38 9.31 -1.76 -4.38
CA LYS A 38 9.06 -3.20 -4.47
C LYS A 38 7.69 -3.59 -3.92
N ASP A 39 7.29 -2.96 -2.83
CA ASP A 39 6.01 -3.20 -2.16
C ASP A 39 4.81 -2.72 -2.99
N ASN A 40 5.00 -1.66 -3.78
CA ASN A 40 4.00 -1.12 -4.72
C ASN A 40 3.64 -2.05 -5.89
N LYS A 41 4.33 -3.20 -6.04
CA LYS A 41 4.03 -4.20 -7.07
C LYS A 41 3.43 -5.49 -6.48
N ILE A 42 3.38 -5.62 -5.16
CA ILE A 42 2.79 -6.79 -4.51
C ILE A 42 1.28 -6.69 -4.68
N VAL A 43 0.69 -7.74 -5.25
CA VAL A 43 -0.76 -7.87 -5.37
C VAL A 43 -1.30 -8.23 -3.99
N ILE A 44 -2.11 -7.34 -3.45
CA ILE A 44 -2.84 -7.52 -2.19
C ILE A 44 -4.07 -8.38 -2.44
N GLY A 45 -4.78 -8.12 -3.53
CA GLY A 45 -5.96 -8.88 -3.89
C GLY A 45 -6.52 -8.44 -5.24
N TYR A 46 -7.81 -8.69 -5.43
CA TYR A 46 -8.53 -8.39 -6.66
C TYR A 46 -9.84 -7.70 -6.35
N SER A 47 -10.26 -6.79 -7.22
CA SER A 47 -11.57 -6.13 -7.10
C SER A 47 -12.32 -6.19 -8.42
N GLY A 48 -13.63 -6.30 -8.33
CA GLY A 48 -14.52 -6.13 -9.47
C GLY A 48 -14.67 -4.66 -9.78
N PHE A 49 -14.68 -4.29 -11.04
CA PHE A 49 -15.07 -2.97 -11.49
C PHE A 49 -16.25 -3.12 -12.42
N SER A 50 -17.38 -2.50 -12.09
CA SER A 50 -18.47 -2.39 -13.05
C SER A 50 -18.02 -1.49 -14.21
N ARG A 51 -18.64 -1.62 -15.38
CA ARG A 51 -18.40 -0.67 -16.48
C ARG A 51 -19.14 0.65 -16.31
N LEU A 52 -20.15 0.66 -15.45
CA LEU A 52 -21.04 1.80 -15.21
C LEU A 52 -20.86 2.40 -13.82
N GLU A 53 -20.34 1.61 -12.89
CA GLU A 53 -20.01 1.97 -11.51
C GLU A 53 -18.52 1.68 -11.31
N GLU A 54 -17.90 2.26 -10.29
CA GLU A 54 -16.44 2.20 -10.10
C GLU A 54 -16.01 0.82 -9.57
N CYS A 55 -15.39 0.73 -8.40
CA CYS A 55 -15.16 -0.58 -7.80
C CYS A 55 -16.49 -1.20 -7.40
N TYR A 56 -16.49 -2.53 -7.24
CA TYR A 56 -17.60 -3.20 -6.60
C TYR A 56 -17.58 -2.82 -5.11
N GLU A 57 -18.59 -2.07 -4.70
CA GLU A 57 -18.81 -1.66 -3.32
C GLU A 57 -19.50 -2.80 -2.56
N TYR A 58 -18.93 -3.17 -1.42
CA TYR A 58 -19.59 -4.11 -0.50
C TYR A 58 -20.52 -3.38 0.49
N ASN A 59 -20.21 -2.11 0.75
CA ASN A 59 -20.98 -1.11 1.47
C ASN A 59 -20.74 0.21 0.72
N GLU A 60 -21.70 1.16 0.69
CA GLU A 60 -21.76 2.34 -0.22
C GLU A 60 -20.46 3.16 -0.37
N ASP A 61 -19.47 2.98 0.52
CA ASP A 61 -18.18 3.67 0.49
C ASP A 61 -16.94 2.74 0.41
N ALA A 62 -17.09 1.42 0.56
CA ALA A 62 -15.96 0.49 0.71
C ALA A 62 -15.79 -0.44 -0.50
N CYS A 63 -14.68 -0.28 -1.22
CA CYS A 63 -14.32 -1.18 -2.31
C CYS A 63 -13.98 -2.58 -1.80
N PHE A 64 -14.61 -3.58 -2.40
CA PHE A 64 -14.35 -4.98 -2.09
C PHE A 64 -13.02 -5.45 -2.68
N ILE A 65 -12.19 -6.11 -1.86
CA ILE A 65 -10.91 -6.71 -2.27
C ILE A 65 -10.92 -8.19 -1.85
N ALA A 66 -11.01 -9.06 -2.86
CA ALA A 66 -10.96 -10.50 -2.71
C ALA A 66 -9.53 -11.04 -2.67
N ASP A 67 -9.35 -12.15 -1.97
CA ASP A 67 -8.11 -12.92 -1.84
C ASP A 67 -7.68 -13.50 -3.19
N ASN A 68 -8.65 -13.91 -4.00
CA ASN A 68 -8.42 -14.63 -5.25
C ASN A 68 -9.31 -14.12 -6.38
N LYS A 69 -8.72 -14.03 -7.57
CA LYS A 69 -9.42 -13.71 -8.82
C LYS A 69 -10.55 -14.70 -9.14
N ASP A 70 -10.36 -15.99 -8.90
CA ASP A 70 -11.34 -17.02 -9.26
C ASP A 70 -12.57 -16.97 -8.35
N THR A 71 -12.38 -16.75 -7.05
CA THR A 71 -13.50 -16.58 -6.10
C THR A 71 -14.25 -15.30 -6.37
N LEU A 72 -13.53 -14.19 -6.62
CA LEU A 72 -14.12 -12.93 -7.04
C LEU A 72 -14.94 -13.09 -8.33
N LYS A 73 -14.44 -13.83 -9.31
CA LYS A 73 -15.17 -14.06 -10.56
C LYS A 73 -16.50 -14.77 -10.31
N VAL A 74 -16.49 -15.85 -9.53
CA VAL A 74 -17.72 -16.58 -9.16
C VAL A 74 -18.69 -15.67 -8.42
N PHE A 75 -18.20 -14.85 -7.50
CA PHE A 75 -19.01 -13.87 -6.79
C PHE A 75 -19.64 -12.84 -7.74
N LEU A 76 -18.83 -12.21 -8.61
CA LEU A 76 -19.31 -11.22 -9.58
C LEU A 76 -20.28 -11.83 -10.60
N ASP A 77 -20.10 -13.09 -11.00
CA ASP A 77 -21.03 -13.80 -11.89
C ASP A 77 -22.40 -14.05 -11.24
N ASN A 78 -22.46 -14.11 -9.90
CA ASN A 78 -23.72 -14.18 -9.16
C ASN A 78 -24.35 -12.80 -8.95
N CYS A 79 -23.54 -11.75 -8.78
CA CYS A 79 -24.02 -10.38 -8.56
C CYS A 79 -24.45 -9.68 -9.85
N PHE A 80 -23.76 -9.93 -10.96
CA PHE A 80 -24.02 -9.28 -12.25
C PHE A 80 -24.63 -10.27 -13.24
N SER A 81 -25.62 -9.82 -14.01
CA SER A 81 -26.29 -10.66 -15.01
C SER A 81 -25.38 -11.11 -16.18
N SER A 82 -24.15 -10.57 -16.30
CA SER A 82 -23.22 -10.91 -17.37
C SER A 82 -21.78 -10.47 -17.08
N HIS A 83 -20.83 -11.36 -17.34
CA HIS A 83 -19.38 -11.12 -17.37
C HIS A 83 -18.92 -9.95 -18.24
N ARG A 84 -19.76 -9.46 -19.17
CA ARG A 84 -19.44 -8.27 -19.99
C ARG A 84 -19.58 -6.97 -19.21
N ASN A 85 -20.19 -7.01 -18.03
CA ASN A 85 -20.55 -5.84 -17.24
C ASN A 85 -19.50 -5.48 -16.20
N TYR A 86 -18.49 -6.34 -15.99
CA TYR A 86 -17.42 -6.07 -15.06
C TYR A 86 -16.03 -6.38 -15.64
N ARG A 87 -15.00 -5.77 -15.06
CA ARG A 87 -13.59 -6.17 -15.19
C ARG A 87 -13.06 -6.59 -13.82
N ILE A 88 -12.02 -7.40 -13.80
CA ILE A 88 -11.32 -7.75 -12.56
C ILE A 88 -9.95 -7.12 -12.60
N ASP A 89 -9.69 -6.23 -11.66
CA ASP A 89 -8.43 -5.53 -11.54
C ASP A 89 -7.63 -6.08 -10.35
N LYS A 90 -6.31 -6.05 -10.49
CA LYS A 90 -5.39 -6.34 -9.38
C LYS A 90 -5.33 -5.10 -8.49
N VAL A 91 -5.34 -5.31 -7.19
CA VAL A 91 -5.15 -4.24 -6.21
C VAL A 91 -3.80 -4.45 -5.54
N THR A 92 -2.93 -3.47 -5.68
CA THR A 92 -1.65 -3.35 -4.97
C THR A 92 -1.73 -2.20 -3.96
N LEU A 93 -0.68 -2.05 -3.15
CA LEU A 93 -0.58 -0.92 -2.23
C LEU A 93 -0.66 0.42 -2.96
N LYS A 94 -0.10 0.50 -4.18
CA LYS A 94 -0.14 1.73 -4.97
C LYS A 94 -1.58 2.09 -5.35
N GLU A 95 -2.41 1.11 -5.72
CA GLU A 95 -3.82 1.38 -6.02
C GLU A 95 -4.53 1.89 -4.76
N ILE A 96 -4.39 1.22 -3.61
CA ILE A 96 -5.01 1.63 -2.33
C ILE A 96 -4.62 3.07 -1.95
N MET A 97 -3.34 3.41 -2.02
CA MET A 97 -2.86 4.75 -1.67
C MET A 97 -3.32 5.85 -2.66
N ASN A 98 -3.73 5.47 -3.87
CA ASN A 98 -4.27 6.38 -4.88
C ASN A 98 -5.80 6.42 -4.89
N ASP A 99 -6.46 5.92 -3.84
CA ASP A 99 -7.93 5.90 -3.75
C ASP A 99 -8.59 5.06 -4.84
N PHE A 100 -8.21 3.79 -4.88
CA PHE A 100 -8.71 2.85 -5.87
C PHE A 100 -10.24 2.76 -5.82
N GLY A 101 -10.88 3.06 -6.95
CA GLY A 101 -12.34 3.01 -7.06
C GLY A 101 -13.07 4.09 -6.27
N TYR A 102 -12.41 5.21 -5.97
CA TYR A 102 -12.98 6.34 -5.21
C TYR A 102 -13.58 5.92 -3.87
N SER A 103 -12.93 4.95 -3.24
CA SER A 103 -13.37 4.35 -1.98
C SER A 103 -13.26 5.29 -0.77
N VAL A 104 -12.81 6.53 -0.98
CA VAL A 104 -12.58 7.53 0.08
C VAL A 104 -11.68 6.97 1.19
N GLY A 105 -10.76 6.07 0.84
CA GLY A 105 -9.85 5.39 1.75
C GLY A 105 -10.41 4.14 2.44
N GLU A 106 -11.66 3.72 2.19
CA GLU A 106 -12.26 2.52 2.78
C GLU A 106 -12.19 1.30 1.87
N TYR A 107 -11.79 0.15 2.42
CA TYR A 107 -11.68 -1.09 1.66
C TYR A 107 -12.14 -2.28 2.50
N ALA A 108 -13.08 -3.06 1.98
CA ALA A 108 -13.53 -4.31 2.58
C ALA A 108 -12.70 -5.48 2.03
N MET A 109 -11.85 -6.06 2.87
CA MET A 109 -10.90 -7.09 2.46
C MET A 109 -11.27 -8.47 2.99
N GLU A 110 -11.11 -9.47 2.13
CA GLU A 110 -11.06 -10.88 2.55
C GLU A 110 -9.80 -11.18 3.40
N PRO A 111 -9.79 -12.29 4.18
CA PRO A 111 -8.77 -12.54 5.20
C PRO A 111 -7.32 -12.58 4.70
N GLU A 112 -7.03 -13.22 3.56
CA GLU A 112 -5.65 -13.32 3.07
C GLU A 112 -5.18 -12.01 2.42
N ALA A 113 -6.06 -11.28 1.74
CA ALA A 113 -5.80 -9.95 1.20
C ALA A 113 -5.46 -8.98 2.33
N PHE A 114 -6.25 -8.98 3.40
CA PHE A 114 -5.99 -8.17 4.58
C PHE A 114 -4.64 -8.51 5.24
N LYS A 115 -4.30 -9.80 5.35
CA LYS A 115 -3.01 -10.25 5.89
C LYS A 115 -1.83 -9.80 5.03
N ILE A 116 -1.97 -9.82 3.70
CA ILE A 116 -0.96 -9.30 2.78
C ILE A 116 -0.82 -7.79 2.97
N PHE A 117 -1.94 -7.05 2.96
CA PHE A 117 -1.95 -5.60 3.22
C PHE A 117 -1.25 -5.27 4.53
N LYS A 118 -1.64 -5.91 5.64
CA LYS A 118 -1.06 -5.69 6.99
C LYS A 118 0.44 -5.92 7.02
N ASN A 119 0.93 -6.93 6.32
CA ASN A 119 2.38 -7.19 6.24
C ASN A 119 3.14 -6.09 5.50
N ILE A 120 2.54 -5.50 4.48
CA ILE A 120 3.13 -4.41 3.70
C ILE A 120 3.00 -3.07 4.44
N ALA A 121 1.86 -2.83 5.11
CA ALA A 121 1.53 -1.58 5.78
C ALA A 121 2.31 -1.36 7.10
N LYS A 122 2.81 -2.44 7.74
CA LYS A 122 3.39 -2.51 9.09
C LYS A 122 4.30 -1.37 9.55
N ASN A 123 4.96 -0.64 8.64
CA ASN A 123 5.91 0.41 9.00
C ASN A 123 5.69 1.75 8.27
N ASN A 124 4.69 1.87 7.40
CA ASN A 124 4.64 2.97 6.42
C ASN A 124 3.26 3.59 6.22
N ILE A 125 2.19 2.99 6.76
CA ILE A 125 0.82 3.42 6.50
C ILE A 125 0.02 3.37 7.80
N GLU A 126 -0.57 4.50 8.16
CA GLU A 126 -1.55 4.61 9.24
C GLU A 126 -2.94 4.25 8.69
N TYR A 127 -3.64 3.36 9.39
CA TYR A 127 -4.97 2.90 9.01
C TYR A 127 -5.75 2.42 10.24
N LYS A 128 -7.09 2.49 10.17
CA LYS A 128 -8.00 1.84 11.12
C LYS A 128 -8.48 0.53 10.56
N GLU A 129 -8.68 -0.47 11.41
CA GLU A 129 -9.30 -1.75 11.04
C GLU A 129 -10.56 -1.99 11.86
N SER A 130 -11.63 -2.45 11.21
CA SER A 130 -12.88 -2.89 11.84
C SER A 130 -13.41 -4.14 11.13
N LYS A 131 -14.34 -4.85 11.77
CA LYS A 131 -15.08 -5.94 11.12
C LYS A 131 -16.29 -5.37 10.40
N TYR A 132 -16.63 -5.94 9.25
CA TYR A 132 -17.89 -5.59 8.62
C TYR A 132 -19.06 -6.22 9.37
N ASP A 133 -20.10 -5.42 9.63
CA ASP A 133 -21.18 -5.83 10.53
C ASP A 133 -22.05 -6.95 9.94
N LEU A 134 -22.24 -6.98 8.62
CA LEU A 134 -23.05 -8.01 7.96
C LEU A 134 -22.24 -9.27 7.60
N ASP A 135 -20.91 -9.15 7.48
CA ASP A 135 -20.01 -10.26 7.20
C ASP A 135 -18.68 -10.11 7.97
N GLN A 136 -18.60 -10.80 9.11
CA GLN A 136 -17.42 -10.77 9.98
C GLN A 136 -16.17 -11.43 9.38
N SER A 137 -16.32 -12.17 8.26
CA SER A 137 -15.18 -12.70 7.51
C SER A 137 -14.38 -11.56 6.87
N LEU A 138 -15.04 -10.45 6.56
CA LEU A 138 -14.42 -9.26 5.98
C LEU A 138 -13.86 -8.34 7.06
N THR A 139 -12.72 -7.75 6.73
CA THR A 139 -12.10 -6.68 7.53
C THR A 139 -12.15 -5.41 6.71
N ILE A 140 -12.77 -4.37 7.26
CA ILE A 140 -12.71 -3.03 6.68
C ILE A 140 -11.43 -2.37 7.16
N ILE A 141 -10.70 -1.78 6.22
CA ILE A 141 -9.64 -0.84 6.52
C ILE A 141 -10.06 0.57 6.09
N ASN A 142 -9.69 1.57 6.88
CA ASN A 142 -9.82 2.99 6.53
C ASN A 142 -8.42 3.62 6.58
N ILE A 143 -7.94 4.08 5.43
CA ILE A 143 -6.64 4.77 5.31
C ILE A 143 -6.82 6.22 5.77
N GLU A 144 -6.14 6.61 6.85
CA GLU A 144 -6.13 8.00 7.29
C GLU A 144 -5.29 8.82 6.28
N LYS A 145 -5.91 9.81 5.63
CA LYS A 145 -5.26 10.73 4.68
C LYS A 145 -5.01 12.10 5.30
#